data_AF-A0A8T1CPA1-F1
#
_entry.id   AF-A0A8T1CPA1-F1
#
_cell.length_a   1.000
_cell.length_b   1.000
_cell.length_c   1.000
_cell.angle_alpha   90.00
_cell.angle_beta   90.00
_cell.angle_gamma   90.00
#
_symmetry.space_group_name_H-M   'P 1'
#
loop_
_entity.id
_entity.type
_entity.pdbx_description
1 polymer ?
#
loop_
_entity_poly.entity_id
_entity_poly.type
_entity_poly.pdbx_seq_one_letter_code
_entity_poly.pdbx_strand_id
1 'polypeptide(L)'
;MPTRIPISIWRKQEVLRWIEEDGDGVPARAIKHFSAKGWKLDGGSVRRWWRDREQLLAVDPASRRRAGGGRRPLSGAMEEAL
;
A
#
# COMPACT_ATOMS: atom_id res chain seq x y z
N MET A 1 11.37 20.98 1.80
CA MET A 1 11.16 19.52 1.98
C MET A 1 9.85 19.14 1.31
N PRO A 2 9.81 18.34 0.24
CA PRO A 2 8.53 17.91 -0.32
C PRO A 2 7.80 17.07 0.74
N THR A 3 6.66 17.57 1.23
CA THR A 3 5.81 16.89 2.20
C THR A 3 5.24 15.64 1.55
N ARG A 4 5.59 14.46 2.08
CA ARG A 4 4.95 13.20 1.69
C ARG A 4 3.50 13.24 2.15
N ILE A 5 2.58 13.58 1.25
CA ILE A 5 1.15 13.49 1.53
C ILE A 5 0.80 12.00 1.67
N PRO A 6 0.30 11.55 2.83
CA PRO A 6 -0.07 10.15 3.01
C PRO A 6 -1.25 9.81 2.08
N ILE A 7 -1.07 8.82 1.23
CA ILE A 7 -2.15 8.25 0.41
C ILE A 7 -3.06 7.41 1.31
N SER A 8 -4.36 7.70 1.29
CA SER A 8 -5.39 6.97 2.05
C SER A 8 -5.53 5.51 1.60
N ILE A 9 -6.06 4.65 2.47
CA ILE A 9 -6.25 3.22 2.16
C ILE A 9 -7.15 3.03 0.94
N TRP A 10 -8.28 3.73 0.87
CA TRP A 10 -9.18 3.70 -0.30
C TRP A 10 -8.45 3.98 -1.62
N ARG A 11 -7.55 4.99 -1.66
CA ARG A 11 -6.75 5.28 -2.85
C ARG A 11 -5.79 4.15 -3.21
N LYS A 12 -5.19 3.49 -2.21
CA LYS A 12 -4.34 2.32 -2.45
C LYS A 12 -5.15 1.16 -3.01
N GLN A 13 -6.34 0.92 -2.48
CA GLN A 13 -7.25 -0.12 -2.97
C GLN A 13 -7.73 0.16 -4.39
N GLU A 14 -8.02 1.42 -4.73
CA GLU A 14 -8.33 1.82 -6.10
C GLU A 14 -7.17 1.51 -7.07
N VAL A 15 -5.93 1.81 -6.67
CA VAL A 15 -4.75 1.44 -7.46
C VAL A 15 -4.62 -0.07 -7.61
N LEU A 16 -4.84 -0.85 -6.54
CA LEU A 16 -4.74 -2.30 -6.57
C LEU A 16 -5.80 -2.94 -7.47
N ARG A 17 -7.07 -2.51 -7.37
CA ARG A 17 -8.15 -2.98 -8.24
C ARG A 17 -7.86 -2.67 -9.71
N TRP A 18 -7.41 -1.46 -10.00
CA TRP A 18 -7.04 -1.10 -11.37
C TRP A 18 -5.89 -1.94 -11.90
N ILE A 19 -4.89 -2.29 -11.08
CA ILE A 19 -3.80 -3.18 -11.50
C ILE A 19 -4.35 -4.57 -11.86
N GLU A 20 -5.33 -5.07 -11.12
CA GLU A 20 -5.94 -6.39 -11.31
C GLU A 20 -6.88 -6.43 -12.53
N GLU A 21 -7.71 -5.41 -12.71
CA GLU A 21 -8.74 -5.35 -13.75
C GLU A 21 -8.21 -4.85 -15.11
N ASP A 22 -7.48 -3.73 -15.12
CA ASP A 22 -7.01 -3.05 -16.35
C ASP A 22 -5.49 -3.18 -16.56
N GLY A 23 -4.75 -3.46 -15.49
CA GLY A 23 -3.30 -3.42 -15.46
C GLY A 23 -2.61 -4.74 -15.80
N ASP A 24 -3.36 -5.80 -16.13
CA ASP A 24 -2.85 -7.18 -16.32
C ASP A 24 -2.00 -7.69 -15.15
N GLY A 25 -2.25 -7.22 -13.92
CA GLY A 25 -1.42 -7.53 -12.76
C GLY A 25 -0.04 -6.85 -12.77
N VAL A 26 0.21 -5.87 -13.63
CA VAL A 26 1.50 -5.18 -13.78
C VAL A 26 1.51 -3.83 -13.04
N PRO A 27 2.20 -3.72 -11.88
CA PRO A 27 2.14 -2.51 -11.05
C PRO A 27 2.76 -1.27 -11.71
N ALA A 28 3.69 -1.46 -12.65
CA ALA A 28 4.32 -0.36 -13.37
C ALA A 28 3.30 0.43 -14.24
N ARG A 29 2.27 -0.24 -14.76
CA ARG A 29 1.24 0.39 -15.59
C ARG A 29 0.39 1.37 -14.79
N ALA A 30 0.12 1.06 -13.52
CA ALA A 30 -0.62 1.94 -12.63
C ALA A 30 0.10 3.27 -12.39
N ILE A 31 1.44 3.26 -12.32
CA ILE A 31 2.22 4.49 -12.14
C ILE A 31 1.92 5.46 -13.28
N LYS A 32 1.97 4.99 -14.53
CA LYS A 32 1.68 5.82 -15.71
C LYS A 32 0.23 6.30 -15.72
N HIS A 33 -0.73 5.41 -15.47
CA HIS A 33 -2.15 5.72 -15.47
C HIS A 33 -2.53 6.78 -14.42
N PHE A 34 -2.15 6.55 -13.16
CA PHE A 34 -2.50 7.46 -12.07
C PHE A 34 -1.67 8.75 -12.12
N SER A 35 -0.45 8.72 -12.66
CA SER A 35 0.31 9.95 -12.95
C SER A 35 -0.42 10.83 -13.97
N ALA A 36 -1.06 10.27 -14.99
CA ALA A 36 -1.87 11.03 -15.94
C ALA A 36 -3.12 11.64 -15.28
N LYS A 37 -3.65 10.99 -14.22
CA LYS A 37 -4.72 11.53 -13.36
C LYS A 37 -4.22 12.54 -12.31
N GLY A 38 -2.94 12.93 -12.34
CA GLY A 38 -2.34 13.90 -11.42
C GLY A 38 -1.93 13.33 -10.06
N TRP A 39 -1.95 12.02 -9.89
CA TRP A 39 -1.54 11.38 -8.64
C TRP A 39 -0.03 11.14 -8.64
N LYS A 40 0.65 11.59 -7.59
CA LYS A 40 2.08 11.31 -7.38
C LYS A 40 2.24 9.95 -6.70
N LEU A 41 2.33 8.88 -7.50
CA LEU A 41 2.63 7.53 -7.03
C LEU A 41 4.13 7.24 -7.10
N ASP A 42 4.68 6.74 -6.00
CA ASP A 42 6.03 6.21 -5.96
C ASP A 42 6.03 4.73 -6.40
N GLY A 43 6.88 4.38 -7.36
CA GLY A 43 6.92 3.02 -7.92
C GLY A 43 7.34 1.95 -6.91
N GLY A 44 8.19 2.30 -5.94
CA GLY A 44 8.55 1.39 -4.84
C GLY A 44 7.34 1.08 -3.95
N SER A 45 6.56 2.10 -3.62
CA SER A 45 5.35 2.01 -2.82
C SER A 45 4.27 1.18 -3.52
N VAL A 46 4.03 1.40 -4.81
CA VAL A 46 3.04 0.66 -5.60
C VAL A 46 3.40 -0.83 -5.67
N ARG A 47 4.68 -1.17 -5.91
CA ARG A 47 5.14 -2.58 -5.87
C ARG A 47 4.96 -3.23 -4.49
N ARG A 48 5.21 -2.48 -3.42
CA ARG A 48 4.98 -2.96 -2.05
C ARG A 48 3.49 -3.22 -1.81
N TRP A 49 2.61 -2.30 -2.21
CA TRP A 49 1.17 -2.50 -2.08
C TRP A 49 0.70 -3.72 -2.85
N TRP A 50 1.23 -3.94 -4.07
CA TRP A 50 0.90 -5.12 -4.87
C TRP A 50 1.31 -6.44 -4.21
N ARG A 51 2.47 -6.46 -3.56
CA ARG A 51 2.93 -7.60 -2.76
C ARG A 51 2.00 -7.87 -1.56
N ASP A 52 1.55 -6.82 -0.90
CA ASP A 52 0.68 -6.90 0.28
C ASP A 52 -0.82 -6.73 -0.08
N ARG A 53 -1.21 -6.97 -1.33
CA ARG A 53 -2.52 -6.54 -1.87
C ARG A 53 -3.70 -7.14 -1.13
N GLU A 54 -3.65 -8.43 -0.81
CA GLU A 54 -4.72 -9.13 -0.08
C GLU A 54 -4.96 -8.49 1.28
N GLN A 55 -3.87 -8.15 1.98
CA GLN A 55 -3.93 -7.50 3.29
C GLN A 55 -4.42 -6.04 3.19
N LEU A 56 -4.16 -5.35 2.08
CA LEU A 56 -4.62 -3.98 1.86
C LEU A 56 -6.07 -3.91 1.39
N LEU A 57 -6.54 -4.88 0.61
CA LEU A 57 -7.93 -5.00 0.17
C LEU A 57 -8.85 -5.43 1.32
N ALA A 58 -8.35 -6.21 2.28
CA ALA A 58 -9.09 -6.60 3.49
C ALA A 58 -9.24 -5.48 4.55
N VAL A 59 -8.51 -4.37 4.43
CA VAL A 59 -8.60 -3.24 5.38
C VAL A 59 -9.83 -2.40 5.05
N ASP A 60 -10.50 -1.91 6.08
CA ASP A 60 -11.60 -0.96 5.91
C ASP A 60 -11.16 0.29 5.10
N PRO A 61 -11.86 0.63 4.00
CA PRO A 61 -11.48 1.74 3.11
C PRO A 61 -11.53 3.12 3.77
N ALA A 62 -12.40 3.30 4.77
CA ALA A 62 -12.51 4.53 5.55
C ALA A 62 -11.41 4.65 6.61
N SER A 63 -10.67 3.57 6.87
CA SER A 63 -9.56 3.59 7.81
C SER A 63 -8.40 4.46 7.31
N ARG A 64 -8.00 5.41 8.16
CA ARG A 64 -6.86 6.30 7.90
C ARG A 64 -5.51 5.57 7.95
N ARG A 65 -5.42 4.42 8.63
CA ARG A 65 -4.20 3.61 8.75
C ARG A 65 -4.52 2.12 8.82
N ARG A 66 -3.67 1.28 8.22
CA ARG A 66 -3.69 -0.16 8.47
C ARG A 66 -3.43 -0.43 9.96
N ALA A 67 -4.29 -1.20 10.61
CA ALA A 67 -4.06 -1.67 11.97
C ALA A 67 -2.75 -2.51 12.03
N GLY A 68 -1.89 -2.27 13.01
CA GLY A 68 -0.59 -2.95 13.13
C GLY A 68 0.54 -2.35 12.29
N GLY A 69 0.35 -1.21 11.63
CA GLY A 69 1.41 -0.45 10.93
C GLY A 69 2.36 0.34 11.85
N GLY A 70 2.23 0.18 13.17
CA GLY A 70 3.22 0.64 14.15
C GLY A 70 4.41 -0.34 14.23
N ARG A 71 5.49 0.08 14.90
CA ARG A 71 6.63 -0.79 15.22
C ARG A 71 6.08 -2.12 15.78
N ARG A 72 6.34 -3.23 15.08
CA ARG A 72 6.14 -4.58 15.65
C ARG A 72 6.81 -4.56 17.02
N PRO A 73 6.11 -4.77 18.15
CA PRO A 73 6.82 -5.18 19.35
C PRO A 73 7.61 -6.43 18.96
N LEU A 74 8.88 -6.52 19.40
CA LEU A 74 9.62 -7.76 19.30
C LEU A 74 8.70 -8.84 19.88
N SER A 75 8.38 -9.85 19.06
CA SER A 75 7.63 -11.00 19.52
C SER A 75 8.31 -11.53 20.77
N GLY A 76 7.58 -11.65 21.89
CA GLY A 76 8.07 -12.11 23.19
C GLY A 76 8.67 -13.53 23.21
N ALA A 77 8.85 -14.17 22.05
CA ALA A 77 9.57 -15.41 21.87
C ALA A 77 11.11 -15.25 21.91
N MET A 78 11.62 -14.03 22.19
CA MET A 78 13.06 -13.77 22.33
C MET A 78 13.41 -13.14 23.69
N GLU A 79 12.55 -13.28 24.70
CA GLU A 79 12.90 -13.01 26.12
C GLU A 79 13.13 -14.31 26.93
N GLU A 80 12.86 -15.49 26.37
CA GLU A 80 13.10 -16.79 27.02
C GLU A 80 14.31 -17.52 26.40
N ALA A 81 15.43 -16.81 26.26
CA ALA A 81 16.71 -17.40 25.88
C ALA A 81 17.89 -16.65 26.53
N LEU A 82 17.74 -16.28 27.81
CA LEU A 82 18.85 -15.95 28.70
C LEU A 82 18.84 -16.90 29.89
#